data_AF-A0A2A7MKI8-F1
#
_entry.id   AF-A0A2A7MKI8-F1
#
_cell.length_a   1.000
_cell.length_b   1.000
_cell.length_c   1.000
_cell.angle_alpha   90.00
_cell.angle_beta   90.00
_cell.angle_gamma   90.00
#
_symmetry.space_group_name_H-M   'P 1'
#
loop_
_entity.id
_entity.type
_entity.pdbx_description
1 polymer ?
#
loop_
_entity_poly.entity_id
_entity_poly.type
_entity_poly.pdbx_seq_one_letter_code
_entity_poly.pdbx_strand_id
1 'polypeptide(L)'
;MYPNAYNVYKNNSVNYASKDQLLLMLVDGAVKFAKISRQAIVDKDIKKAHTNLIKTQEIFIELMVSLDMDQAEWTKDLMQIYAYIKDKLVEVNMKKDIKIMDEILPLIEEVRDLWHEADKRAKHQ
;
A
#
# COMPACT_ATOMS: atom_id res chain seq x y z
N MET A 1 31.57 -11.82 -3.91
CA MET A 1 30.56 -11.03 -3.17
C MET A 1 29.43 -11.99 -2.81
N TYR A 2 29.30 -12.38 -1.54
CA TYR A 2 28.25 -13.32 -1.12
C TYR A 2 26.88 -12.68 -1.37
N PRO A 3 25.92 -13.37 -2.02
CA PRO A 3 24.57 -12.87 -2.12
C PRO A 3 24.03 -12.70 -0.70
N ASN A 4 23.60 -11.49 -0.38
CA ASN A 4 23.03 -11.15 0.92
C ASN A 4 21.85 -12.11 1.18
N ALA A 5 22.01 -13.08 2.08
CA ALA A 5 21.05 -14.15 2.29
C ALA A 5 19.63 -13.61 2.55
N TYR A 6 19.51 -12.47 3.24
CA TYR A 6 18.25 -11.76 3.45
C TYR A 6 17.55 -11.35 2.14
N ASN A 7 18.31 -10.86 1.16
CA ASN A 7 17.76 -10.51 -0.16
C ASN A 7 17.34 -11.75 -0.95
N VAL A 8 18.05 -12.87 -0.79
CA VAL A 8 17.68 -14.16 -1.40
C VAL A 8 16.37 -14.68 -0.81
N TYR A 9 16.21 -14.65 0.52
CA TYR A 9 14.96 -15.05 1.17
C TYR A 9 13.79 -14.17 0.76
N LYS A 10 13.97 -12.84 0.73
CA LYS A 10 12.93 -11.90 0.32
C LYS A 10 12.51 -12.11 -1.14
N ASN A 11 13.46 -12.35 -2.05
CA ASN A 11 13.14 -12.64 -3.45
C ASN A 11 12.41 -13.98 -3.60
N ASN A 12 12.85 -15.02 -2.91
CA ASN A 12 12.17 -16.32 -2.95
C ASN A 12 10.74 -16.23 -2.40
N SER A 13 10.52 -15.47 -1.31
CA SER A 13 9.15 -15.28 -0.78
C SER A 13 8.21 -14.59 -1.78
N VAL A 14 8.72 -13.71 -2.65
CA VAL A 14 7.90 -13.07 -3.69
C VAL A 14 7.67 -14.02 -4.87
N ASN A 15 8.73 -14.71 -5.34
CA ASN A 15 8.66 -15.55 -6.54
C ASN A 15 7.75 -16.77 -6.41
N TYR A 16 7.53 -17.26 -5.20
CA TYR A 16 6.69 -18.43 -4.92
C TYR A 16 5.37 -18.08 -4.21
N ALA A 17 5.07 -16.80 -4.01
CA ALA A 17 3.82 -16.37 -3.39
C ALA A 17 2.61 -16.60 -4.32
N SER A 18 1.48 -17.01 -3.74
CA SER A 18 0.19 -16.99 -4.45
C SER A 18 -0.25 -15.56 -4.76
N LYS A 19 -1.21 -15.38 -5.68
CA LYS A 19 -1.78 -14.06 -5.99
C LYS A 19 -2.34 -13.37 -4.73
N ASP A 20 -3.02 -14.12 -3.87
CA ASP A 20 -3.58 -13.61 -2.62
C ASP A 20 -2.47 -13.17 -1.65
N GLN A 21 -1.38 -13.94 -1.56
CA GLN A 21 -0.22 -13.57 -0.75
C GLN A 21 0.47 -12.30 -1.28
N LEU A 22 0.59 -12.16 -2.61
CA LEU A 22 1.13 -10.94 -3.22
C LEU A 22 0.26 -9.71 -2.91
N LEU A 23 -1.07 -9.87 -2.94
CA LEU A 23 -2.02 -8.82 -2.56
C LEU A 23 -1.81 -8.40 -1.09
N LEU A 24 -1.74 -9.35 -0.16
CA LEU A 24 -1.49 -9.06 1.25
C LEU A 24 -0.13 -8.34 1.45
N MET A 25 0.91 -8.78 0.75
CA MET A 25 2.23 -8.14 0.79
C MET A 25 2.20 -6.70 0.25
N LEU A 26 1.41 -6.43 -0.78
CA LEU A 26 1.22 -5.07 -1.32
C LEU A 26 0.58 -4.16 -0.28
N VAL A 27 -0.54 -4.57 0.33
CA VAL A 27 -1.25 -3.72 1.29
C VAL A 27 -0.47 -3.54 2.61
N ASP A 28 0.29 -4.56 3.04
CA ASP A 28 1.24 -4.43 4.16
C ASP A 28 2.37 -3.45 3.82
N GLY A 29 2.88 -3.54 2.58
CA GLY A 29 3.85 -2.61 2.02
C GLY A 29 3.33 -1.17 2.00
N ALA A 30 2.09 -0.96 1.59
CA ALA A 30 1.46 0.36 1.53
C ALA A 30 1.43 1.03 2.91
N VAL A 31 0.94 0.33 3.94
CA VAL A 31 0.93 0.87 5.31
C VAL A 31 2.35 1.14 5.81
N LYS A 32 3.29 0.21 5.57
CA LYS A 32 4.69 0.38 5.99
C LYS A 32 5.29 1.64 5.37
N PHE A 33 5.17 1.83 4.06
CA PHE A 33 5.72 2.99 3.38
C PHE A 33 5.02 4.28 3.77
N ALA A 34 3.68 4.26 3.97
CA ALA A 34 2.91 5.39 4.48
C ALA A 34 3.38 5.84 5.88
N LYS A 35 3.64 4.91 6.80
CA LYS A 35 4.19 5.24 8.13
C LYS A 35 5.61 5.81 8.05
N ILE A 36 6.45 5.27 7.19
CA ILE A 36 7.80 5.80 6.97
C ILE A 36 7.74 7.21 6.38
N SER A 37 6.87 7.47 5.40
CA SER A 37 6.72 8.81 4.83
C SER A 37 6.19 9.81 5.85
N ARG A 38 5.21 9.41 6.67
CA ARG A 38 4.70 10.24 7.77
C ARG A 38 5.81 10.67 8.72
N GLN A 39 6.61 9.72 9.21
CA GLN A 39 7.72 10.03 10.11
C GLN A 39 8.77 10.91 9.42
N ALA A 40 9.09 10.64 8.15
CA ALA A 40 10.04 11.45 7.40
C ALA A 40 9.56 12.90 7.18
N ILE A 41 8.25 13.14 7.05
CA ILE A 41 7.69 14.49 7.03
C ILE A 41 7.93 15.20 8.37
N VAL A 42 7.67 14.52 9.50
CA VAL A 42 7.93 15.05 10.85
C VAL A 42 9.41 15.38 11.04
N ASP A 43 10.29 14.49 10.61
CA ASP A 43 11.75 14.63 10.70
C ASP A 43 12.31 15.64 9.68
N LYS A 44 11.47 16.19 8.79
CA LYS A 44 11.85 17.07 7.66
C LYS A 44 12.82 16.42 6.66
N ASP A 45 12.87 15.09 6.60
CA ASP A 45 13.59 14.33 5.57
C ASP A 45 12.73 14.23 4.30
N ILE A 46 12.79 15.30 3.50
CA ILE A 46 11.96 15.48 2.30
C ILE A 46 12.21 14.38 1.26
N LYS A 47 13.46 13.94 1.10
CA LYS A 47 13.83 12.91 0.13
C LYS A 47 13.24 11.57 0.52
N LYS A 48 13.41 11.17 1.78
CA LYS A 48 12.84 9.92 2.31
C LYS A 48 11.32 9.95 2.29
N ALA A 49 10.70 11.08 2.65
CA ALA A 49 9.25 11.26 2.55
C ALA A 49 8.78 11.05 1.12
N HIS A 50 9.40 11.72 0.14
CA HIS A 50 9.05 11.59 -1.27
C HIS A 50 9.19 10.15 -1.77
N THR A 51 10.34 9.50 -1.53
CA THR A 51 10.57 8.12 -1.98
C THR A 51 9.53 7.14 -1.44
N ASN A 52 9.12 7.27 -0.18
CA ASN A 52 8.14 6.37 0.39
C ASN A 52 6.70 6.72 -0.03
N LEU A 53 6.37 7.99 -0.24
CA LEU A 53 5.07 8.39 -0.79
C LEU A 53 4.87 7.87 -2.21
N ILE A 54 5.88 7.95 -3.07
CA ILE A 54 5.82 7.39 -4.43
C ILE A 54 5.57 5.88 -4.39
N LYS A 55 6.28 5.14 -3.52
CA LYS A 55 6.04 3.70 -3.36
C LYS A 55 4.62 3.38 -2.92
N THR A 56 4.06 4.14 -1.99
CA THR A 56 2.67 3.96 -1.57
C THR A 56 1.71 4.25 -2.73
N GLN A 57 1.95 5.31 -3.51
CA GLN A 57 1.14 5.65 -4.70
C GLN A 57 1.18 4.55 -5.75
N GLU A 58 2.36 4.02 -6.06
CA GLU A 58 2.55 2.92 -7.02
C GLU A 58 1.76 1.67 -6.60
N ILE A 59 1.72 1.35 -5.30
CA ILE A 59 0.91 0.25 -4.79
C ILE A 59 -0.58 0.49 -5.01
N PHE A 60 -1.10 1.68 -4.71
CA PHE A 60 -2.52 1.97 -4.96
C PHE A 60 -2.86 1.97 -6.45
N ILE A 61 -1.95 2.41 -7.32
CA ILE A 61 -2.11 2.29 -8.77
C ILE A 61 -2.19 0.82 -9.18
N GLU A 62 -1.31 -0.04 -8.66
CA GLU A 62 -1.34 -1.48 -8.94
C GLU A 62 -2.65 -2.12 -8.46
N LEU A 63 -3.12 -1.76 -7.26
CA LEU A 63 -4.41 -2.22 -6.73
C LEU A 63 -5.59 -1.79 -7.61
N MET A 64 -5.55 -0.58 -8.17
CA MET A 64 -6.57 -0.10 -9.11
C MET A 64 -6.53 -0.88 -10.43
N VAL A 65 -5.34 -1.08 -11.00
CA VAL A 65 -5.17 -1.78 -12.29
C VAL A 65 -5.52 -3.27 -12.19
N SER A 66 -5.29 -3.88 -11.03
CA SER A 66 -5.56 -5.30 -10.79
C SER A 66 -7.00 -5.60 -10.34
N LEU A 67 -7.81 -4.58 -10.02
CA LEU A 67 -9.18 -4.77 -9.57
C LEU A 67 -10.11 -5.12 -10.74
N ASP A 68 -10.77 -6.27 -10.65
CA ASP A 68 -11.78 -6.68 -11.63
C ASP A 68 -13.09 -5.89 -11.43
N MET A 69 -13.29 -4.89 -12.28
CA MET A 69 -14.43 -3.97 -12.20
C MET A 69 -15.77 -4.62 -12.58
N ASP A 70 -15.75 -5.77 -13.24
CA ASP A 70 -16.96 -6.47 -13.72
C ASP A 70 -17.48 -7.50 -12.72
N GLN A 71 -16.72 -7.76 -11.65
CA GLN A 71 -17.02 -8.83 -10.71
C GLN A 71 -18.19 -8.52 -9.75
N ALA A 72 -18.35 -7.27 -9.30
CA ALA A 72 -19.41 -6.86 -8.37
C ALA A 72 -19.52 -5.33 -8.20
N GLU A 73 -20.59 -4.83 -7.57
CA GLU A 73 -20.73 -3.39 -7.28
C GLU A 73 -19.69 -2.86 -6.28
N TRP A 74 -19.29 -3.67 -5.30
CA TRP A 74 -18.31 -3.26 -4.28
C TRP A 74 -16.93 -2.90 -4.86
N THR A 75 -16.60 -3.38 -6.06
CA THR A 75 -15.33 -3.05 -6.72
C THR A 75 -15.31 -1.59 -7.19
N LYS A 76 -16.47 -1.00 -7.51
CA LYS A 76 -16.58 0.43 -7.84
C LYS A 76 -16.35 1.32 -6.63
N ASP A 77 -16.85 0.92 -5.47
CA ASP A 77 -16.63 1.65 -4.23
C ASP A 77 -15.15 1.57 -3.83
N LEU A 78 -14.55 0.39 -3.96
CA LEU A 78 -13.14 0.18 -3.66
C LEU A 78 -12.22 0.95 -4.60
N MET A 79 -12.54 1.00 -5.90
CA MET A 79 -11.85 1.84 -6.89
C MET A 79 -11.86 3.33 -6.49
N GLN A 80 -12.99 3.84 -6.01
CA GLN A 80 -13.11 5.24 -5.55
C GLN A 80 -12.23 5.51 -4.32
N ILE A 81 -12.22 4.59 -3.36
CA ILE A 81 -11.36 4.68 -2.17
C ILE A 81 -9.88 4.71 -2.58
N TYR A 82 -9.46 3.82 -3.48
CA TYR A 82 -8.07 3.78 -3.96
C TYR A 82 -7.67 5.04 -4.70
N ALA A 83 -8.55 5.54 -5.58
CA ALA A 83 -8.32 6.78 -6.30
C ALA A 83 -8.17 7.98 -5.33
N TYR A 84 -9.06 8.08 -4.33
CA TYR A 84 -8.99 9.12 -3.30
C TYR A 84 -7.67 9.08 -2.53
N ILE A 85 -7.27 7.90 -2.05
CA ILE A 85 -6.02 7.72 -1.30
C ILE A 85 -4.82 8.12 -2.19
N LYS A 86 -4.78 7.66 -3.44
CA LYS A 86 -3.71 8.00 -4.39
C LYS A 86 -3.61 9.51 -4.59
N ASP A 87 -4.72 10.20 -4.84
CA ASP A 87 -4.75 11.65 -5.06
C ASP A 87 -4.28 12.42 -3.82
N LYS A 88 -4.69 11.98 -2.63
CA LYS A 88 -4.22 12.56 -1.37
C LYS A 88 -2.74 12.31 -1.11
N LEU A 89 -2.22 11.14 -1.45
CA LEU A 89 -0.79 10.87 -1.37
C LEU A 89 0.02 11.77 -2.32
N VAL A 90 -0.51 12.11 -3.50
CA VAL A 90 0.10 13.11 -4.40
C VAL A 90 0.11 14.48 -3.73
N GLU A 91 -1.00 14.90 -3.13
CA GLU A 91 -1.12 16.16 -2.40
C GLU A 91 -0.12 16.24 -1.24
N VAL A 92 -0.04 15.20 -0.40
CA VAL A 92 0.95 15.07 0.67
C VAL A 92 2.36 15.14 0.11
N ASN A 93 2.63 14.53 -1.04
CA ASN A 93 3.97 14.56 -1.62
C ASN A 93 4.35 15.96 -2.12
N MET A 94 3.42 16.71 -2.69
CA MET A 94 3.68 18.09 -3.13
C MET A 94 3.88 19.04 -1.95
N LYS A 95 2.99 18.97 -0.95
CA LYS A 95 2.93 19.95 0.15
C LYS A 95 3.73 19.55 1.39
N LYS A 96 4.01 18.25 1.55
CA LYS A 96 4.54 17.64 2.77
C LYS A 96 3.70 18.00 4.00
N ASP A 97 2.38 18.09 3.81
CA ASP A 97 1.43 18.41 4.86
C ASP A 97 1.13 17.17 5.70
N ILE A 98 1.60 17.19 6.95
CA ILE A 98 1.39 16.10 7.90
C ILE A 98 -0.08 15.90 8.26
N LYS A 99 -0.92 16.95 8.22
CA LYS A 99 -2.34 16.83 8.57
C LYS A 99 -3.08 15.96 7.55
N ILE A 100 -2.79 16.17 6.27
CA ILE A 100 -3.36 15.36 5.19
C ILE A 100 -2.83 13.92 5.30
N MET A 101 -1.55 13.73 5.61
CA MET A 101 -0.97 12.39 5.83
C MET A 101 -1.66 11.66 7.00
N ASP A 102 -1.95 12.38 8.09
CA ASP A 102 -2.59 11.84 9.30
C ASP A 102 -4.07 11.50 9.07
N GLU A 103 -4.75 12.24 8.19
CA GLU A 103 -6.12 11.94 7.75
C GLU A 103 -6.20 10.65 6.93
N ILE A 104 -5.26 10.44 6.00
CA ILE A 104 -5.33 9.32 5.06
C ILE A 104 -4.66 8.04 5.54
N LEU A 105 -3.75 8.10 6.50
CA LEU A 105 -3.08 6.91 7.02
C LEU A 105 -4.07 5.86 7.57
N PRO A 106 -5.10 6.23 8.36
CA PRO A 106 -6.14 5.29 8.79
C PRO A 106 -6.85 4.60 7.63
N LEU A 107 -7.18 5.32 6.55
CA LEU A 107 -7.82 4.72 5.36
C LEU A 107 -6.91 3.68 4.68
N ILE A 108 -5.59 3.94 4.63
CA ILE A 108 -4.61 2.97 4.11
C ILE A 108 -4.56 1.72 5.01
N GLU A 109 -4.67 1.89 6.33
CA GLU A 109 -4.72 0.79 7.29
C GLU A 109 -6.01 -0.02 7.17
N GLU A 110 -7.16 0.63 6.99
CA GLU A 110 -8.45 -0.02 6.76
C GLU A 110 -8.46 -0.85 5.48
N VAL A 111 -7.86 -0.35 4.39
CA VAL A 111 -7.70 -1.13 3.15
C VAL A 111 -6.88 -2.39 3.39
N ARG A 112 -5.77 -2.30 4.13
CA ARG A 112 -4.98 -3.49 4.50
C ARG A 112 -5.84 -4.46 5.31
N ASP A 113 -6.52 -3.97 6.34
CA ASP A 113 -7.28 -4.82 7.26
C ASP A 113 -8.44 -5.53 6.54
N LEU A 114 -9.09 -4.85 5.59
CA LEU A 114 -10.11 -5.43 4.72
C LEU A 114 -9.60 -6.67 3.97
N TRP A 115 -8.44 -6.58 3.32
CA TRP A 115 -7.90 -7.69 2.54
C TRP A 115 -7.40 -8.85 3.40
N HIS A 116 -6.81 -8.54 4.56
CA HIS A 116 -6.45 -9.59 5.53
C HIS A 116 -7.68 -10.31 6.06
N GLU A 117 -8.77 -9.59 6.33
CA GLU A 117 -10.03 -10.21 6.76
C GLU A 117 -10.68 -11.04 5.65
N ALA A 118 -10.62 -10.57 4.39
CA ALA A 118 -11.11 -11.33 3.23
C ALA A 118 -10.35 -12.64 3.04
N ASP A 119 -9.01 -12.63 3.11
CA ASP A 119 -8.16 -13.82 3.02
C ASP A 119 -8.45 -14.83 4.14
N LYS A 120 -8.63 -14.36 5.39
CA LYS A 120 -9.02 -15.22 6.51
C LYS A 120 -10.34 -15.91 6.25
N ARG A 121 -11.36 -15.17 5.79
CA ARG A 121 -12.68 -15.74 5.49
C ARG A 121 -12.65 -16.74 4.34
N ALA A 122 -11.85 -16.48 3.31
CA ALA A 122 -11.69 -17.39 2.18
C ALA A 122 -11.04 -18.73 2.58
N LYS A 123 -10.12 -18.73 3.55
CA LYS A 123 -9.46 -19.95 4.07
C LYS A 123 -10.32 -20.78 5.04
N HIS A 124 -11.38 -20.19 5.58
CA HIS A 124 -12.31 -20.85 6.49
C HIS A 124 -13.60 -21.35 5.79
N GLN A 125 -13.69 -21.19 4.47
CA GLN A 125 -14.70 -21.81 3.61
C GLN A 125 -14.12 -23.08 2.98
#